data_AF-A0A3D0JVB4-F1
#
_entry.id   AF-A0A3D0JVB4-F1
#
_cell.length_a   1.000
_cell.length_b   1.000
_cell.length_c   1.000
_cell.angle_alpha   90.00
_cell.angle_beta   90.00
_cell.angle_gamma   90.00
#
_symmetry.space_group_name_H-M   'P 1'
#
loop_
_entity.id
_entity.type
_entity.pdbx_description
1 polymer ?
#
loop_
_entity_poly.entity_id
_entity_poly.type
_entity_poly.pdbx_seq_one_letter_code
_entity_poly.pdbx_strand_id
1 'polypeptide(L)' 'MPGVELFHADFSGQAFGRHSHDAFAIGAIVQGVGGYQCRGQRYALPAGTLSLMSPDEAHAG' A
#
# COMPACT_ATOMS: atom_id res chain seq x y z
N MET A 1 -12.83 5.76 -15.24
CA MET A 1 -13.85 6.31 -14.32
C MET A 1 -13.26 7.57 -13.71
N PRO A 2 -14.00 8.68 -13.60
CA PRO A 2 -13.49 9.86 -12.90
C PRO A 2 -13.15 9.52 -11.44
N GLY A 3 -12.02 10.03 -10.93
CA GLY A 3 -11.60 9.86 -9.53
C GLY A 3 -11.01 8.49 -9.17
N VAL A 4 -10.67 7.65 -10.15
CA VAL A 4 -9.99 6.37 -9.92
C VAL A 4 -8.70 6.34 -10.72
N GLU A 5 -7.58 6.08 -10.03
CA GLU A 5 -6.30 5.78 -10.63
C GLU A 5 -5.98 4.30 -10.47
N LEU A 6 -5.49 3.68 -11.55
CA LEU A 6 -5.06 2.29 -11.56
C LEU A 6 -3.65 2.23 -12.13
N PHE A 7 -2.75 1.56 -11.41
CA PHE A 7 -1.44 1.24 -11.92
C PHE A 7 -1.06 -0.18 -11.52
N HIS A 8 -0.13 -0.76 -12.28
CA HIS A 8 0.52 -2.01 -11.97
C HIS A 8 2.01 -1.74 -11.98
N ALA A 9 2.71 -2.14 -10.93
CA ALA A 9 4.14 -1.93 -10.79
C ALA A 9 4.80 -3.19 -10.24
N ASP A 10 6.07 -3.35 -10.60
CA ASP A 10 7.00 -4.30 -10.01
C ASP A 10 8.05 -3.50 -9.23
N PHE A 11 8.10 -3.72 -7.92
CA PHE A 11 9.04 -3.06 -7.03
C PHE A 11 9.94 -4.09 -6.38
N SER A 12 11.24 -3.81 -6.39
CA SER A 12 12.24 -4.63 -5.70
C SER A 12 13.02 -3.75 -4.72
N GLY A 13 12.76 -3.92 -3.42
CA GLY A 13 13.46 -3.20 -2.36
C GLY A 13 13.18 -1.69 -2.29
N GLN A 14 12.22 -1.19 -3.05
CA GLN A 14 11.77 0.20 -2.96
C GLN A 14 11.08 0.42 -1.62
N ALA A 15 11.50 1.46 -0.90
CA ALA A 15 10.84 1.93 0.31
C ALA A 15 10.09 3.22 0.02
N PHE A 16 8.85 3.33 0.53
CA PHE A 16 8.08 4.57 0.49
C PHE A 16 8.06 5.20 1.89
N GLY A 17 8.51 6.46 1.95
CA GLY A 17 8.57 7.21 3.20
C GLY A 17 7.20 7.41 3.85
N ARG A 18 7.18 7.80 5.12
CA ARG A 18 5.93 8.01 5.85
C ARG A 18 5.09 9.14 5.24
N HIS A 19 3.86 8.84 4.85
CA HIS A 19 2.94 9.79 4.23
C HIS A 19 1.47 9.41 4.50
N SER A 20 0.54 10.24 4.03
CA SER A 20 -0.89 9.97 3.94
C SER A 20 -1.44 10.64 2.67
N HIS A 21 -2.69 10.32 2.32
CA HIS A 21 -3.40 10.85 1.16
C HIS A 21 -4.89 11.02 1.50
N ASP A 22 -5.63 11.78 0.69
CA ASP A 22 -7.05 12.09 0.89
C ASP A 22 -8.02 11.06 0.25
N ALA A 23 -7.48 10.07 -0.46
CA ALA A 23 -8.21 8.97 -1.07
C ALA A 23 -7.99 7.63 -0.34
N PHE A 24 -8.74 6.59 -0.69
CA PHE A 24 -8.38 5.22 -0.31
C PHE A 24 -7.35 4.67 -1.29
N ALA A 25 -6.32 3.99 -0.78
CA ALA A 25 -5.46 3.14 -1.60
C ALA A 25 -5.77 1.66 -1.31
N ILE A 26 -6.12 0.92 -2.36
CA ILE A 26 -6.37 -0.52 -2.30
C ILE A 26 -5.33 -1.19 -3.19
N GLY A 27 -4.49 -2.04 -2.59
CA GLY A 27 -3.47 -2.79 -3.31
C GLY A 27 -3.76 -4.28 -3.32
N ALA A 28 -3.35 -4.96 -4.38
CA ALA A 28 -3.31 -6.42 -4.43
C ALA A 28 -1.87 -6.87 -4.64
N ILE A 29 -1.37 -7.75 -3.78
CA ILE A 29 -0.04 -8.33 -3.98
C ILE A 29 -0.19 -9.53 -4.91
N VAL A 30 0.17 -9.35 -6.18
CA VAL A 30 0.06 -10.40 -7.20
C VAL A 30 1.20 -11.42 -7.05
N GLN A 31 2.42 -10.95 -6.79
CA GLN A 31 3.61 -11.78 -6.60
C GLN A 31 4.51 -11.21 -5.49
N GLY A 32 5.32 -12.07 -4.86
CA GLY A 32 6.25 -11.68 -3.82
C GLY A 32 5.59 -11.35 -2.48
N VAL A 33 6.21 -10.41 -1.74
CA VAL A 33 5.72 -9.91 -0.45
C VAL A 33 5.86 -8.39 -0.41
N GLY A 34 4.74 -7.71 -0.20
CA GLY A 34 4.71 -6.28 0.10
C GLY A 34 4.47 -6.05 1.59
N GLY A 35 4.18 -4.82 1.96
CA GLY A 35 3.82 -4.50 3.33
C GLY A 35 3.96 -3.02 3.62
N TYR A 36 3.38 -2.61 4.74
CA TYR A 36 3.48 -1.25 5.22
C TYR A 36 3.44 -1.25 6.75
N GLN A 37 3.81 -0.12 7.31
CA GLN A 37 3.71 0.20 8.72
C GLN A 37 2.62 1.26 8.87
N CYS A 38 1.68 1.05 9.77
CA CYS A 38 0.72 2.07 10.18
C CYS A 38 0.38 1.86 11.66
N ARG A 39 -0.02 2.93 12.36
CA ARG A 39 -0.44 2.88 13.77
C ARG A 39 0.58 2.19 14.72
N GLY A 40 1.87 2.29 14.40
CA GLY A 40 2.94 1.64 15.17
C GLY A 40 3.08 0.13 14.95
N GLN A 41 2.29 -0.46 14.05
CA GLN A 41 2.36 -1.87 13.69
C GLN A 41 2.94 -2.04 12.28
N ARG A 42 3.69 -3.13 12.07
CA ARG A 42 4.16 -3.55 10.75
C ARG A 42 3.32 -4.71 10.22
N TYR A 43 2.95 -4.63 8.95
CA TYR A 43 2.22 -5.65 8.21
C TYR A 43 3.07 -6.20 7.07
N ALA A 44 3.13 -7.52 6.95
CA ALA A 44 3.70 -8.22 5.81
C ALA A 44 2.55 -8.83 5.01
N LEU A 45 2.54 -8.59 3.70
CA LEU A 45 1.45 -8.91 2.80
C LEU A 45 1.95 -9.85 1.71
N PRO A 46 1.84 -11.18 1.89
CA PRO A 46 2.24 -12.13 0.86
C PRO A 46 1.31 -12.08 -0.36
N ALA A 47 1.75 -12.66 -1.47
CA ALA A 47 0.94 -12.80 -2.67
C ALA A 47 -0.46 -13.39 -2.36
N GLY A 48 -1.50 -12.85 -3.02
CA GLY A 48 -2.90 -13.18 -2.79
C GLY A 48 -3.57 -12.39 -1.67
N THR A 49 -2.88 -11.43 -1.06
CA THR A 49 -3.47 -10.52 -0.06
C THR A 49 -3.85 -9.17 -0.66
N LEU A 50 -4.81 -8.51 0.01
CA LEU A 50 -5.19 -7.13 -0.26
C LEU A 50 -4.66 -6.22 0.86
N SER A 51 -4.21 -5.02 0.48
CA SER A 51 -3.94 -3.91 1.40
C SER A 51 -5.08 -2.89 1.35
N LEU A 52 -5.28 -2.19 2.46
CA LEU A 52 -6.14 -1.02 2.54
C LEU A 52 -5.42 0.07 3.34
N MET A 53 -5.22 1.21 2.71
CA MET A 53 -4.72 2.42 3.37
C MET A 53 -5.85 3.44 3.38
N SER A 54 -6.26 3.83 4.59
CA SER A 54 -7.36 4.77 4.79
C SER A 54 -6.89 6.21 4.52
N PRO A 55 -7.79 7.10 4.05
CA PRO A 55 -7.51 8.52 3.99
C PRO A 55 -6.99 9.05 5.32
N ASP A 56 -6.04 9.97 5.27
CA ASP A 56 -5.43 10.66 6.41
C ASP A 56 -4.69 9.76 7.43
N GLU A 57 -4.67 8.44 7.22
CA GLU A 57 -3.89 7.52 8.06
C GLU A 57 -2.44 7.47 7.60
N ALA A 58 -1.54 7.99 8.42
CA ALA A 58 -0.11 7.98 8.12
C ALA A 58 0.45 6.54 8.07
N HIS A 59 1.11 6.19 6.98
CA HIS A 59 1.71 4.89 6.74
C HIS A 59 3.05 5.00 6.00
N ALA A 60 3.86 3.94 6.04
CA ALA A 60 5.14 3.83 5.32
C ALA A 60 5.34 2.40 4.84
N GLY A 61 5.74 2.19 3.59
CA GLY A 61 5.93 0.86 3.02
C GLY A 61 6.41 0.95 1.61
#